data_AF-A0A1Y0HNG9-F1
#
_entry.id   AF-A0A1Y0HNG9-F1
#
_cell.length_a   1.000
_cell.length_b   1.000
_cell.length_c   1.000
_cell.angle_alpha   90.00
_cell.angle_beta   90.00
_cell.angle_gamma   90.00
#
_symmetry.space_group_name_H-M   'P 1'
#
loop_
_entity.id
_entity.type
_entity.pdbx_description
1 polymer ?
#
loop_
_entity_poly.entity_id
_entity_poly.type
_entity_poly.pdbx_seq_one_letter_code
_entity_poly.pdbx_strand_id
1 'polypeptide(L)'
;MKRVFPILGIFLFSIVLLCISVQAVDNAMSPTTTAKEATPVIEVSKELRDQYPIKSHHAKLSIDCIHCHDDQGRVPAKFEYIGDKGCLSCHGSKEKMAKRTGFMDMFHTNPHNSYHDGPTLSCDECHKEHEPSQNRCMECHEKEVPNWMKKVMP
;
A
#
# COMPACT_ATOMS: atom_id res chain seq x y z
N MET A 1 78.03 16.47 -24.06
CA MET A 1 76.80 15.82 -24.57
C MET A 1 75.94 15.37 -23.40
N LYS A 2 74.63 15.55 -23.51
CA LYS A 2 73.53 15.03 -22.66
C LYS A 2 73.38 15.69 -21.27
N ARG A 3 72.62 16.79 -21.27
CA ARG A 3 71.84 17.26 -20.12
C ARG A 3 70.63 16.34 -19.96
N VAL A 4 70.32 15.89 -18.74
CA VAL A 4 69.06 15.24 -18.41
C VAL A 4 68.54 15.89 -17.13
N PHE A 5 67.32 16.42 -17.22
CA PHE A 5 66.67 17.31 -16.24
C PHE A 5 66.17 16.54 -15.00
N PRO A 6 66.19 17.15 -13.80
CA PRO A 6 65.66 16.52 -12.59
C PRO A 6 64.12 16.53 -12.60
N ILE A 7 63.53 15.34 -12.52
CA ILE A 7 62.07 15.03 -12.52
C ILE A 7 61.39 15.43 -11.19
N LEU A 8 61.94 16.39 -10.44
CA LEU A 8 61.47 16.71 -9.08
C LEU A 8 60.56 17.96 -9.01
N GLY A 9 60.32 18.64 -10.14
CA GLY A 9 59.59 19.93 -10.16
C GLY A 9 58.12 19.87 -10.58
N ILE A 10 57.61 18.74 -11.08
CA ILE A 10 56.27 18.68 -11.71
C ILE A 10 55.18 18.23 -10.72
N PHE A 11 55.54 17.49 -9.66
CA PHE A 11 54.54 16.96 -8.72
C PHE A 11 54.01 17.98 -7.69
N LEU A 12 54.73 19.08 -7.45
CA LEU A 12 54.33 20.10 -6.45
C LEU A 12 53.37 21.16 -7.00
N PHE A 13 53.28 21.34 -8.33
CA PHE A 13 52.37 22.33 -8.92
C PHE A 13 50.95 21.77 -9.16
N SER A 14 50.81 20.45 -9.32
CA SER A 14 49.50 19.79 -9.53
C SER A 14 48.66 19.63 -8.26
N ILE A 15 49.28 19.64 -7.07
CA ILE A 15 48.55 19.49 -5.80
C ILE A 15 47.91 20.81 -5.35
N VAL A 16 48.53 21.97 -5.69
CA VAL A 16 48.00 23.29 -5.31
C VAL A 16 46.75 23.65 -6.13
N LEU A 17 46.65 23.21 -7.39
CA LEU A 17 45.46 23.45 -8.22
C LEU A 17 44.24 22.60 -7.82
N LEU A 18 44.43 21.49 -7.11
CA LEU A 18 43.31 20.65 -6.62
C LEU A 18 42.71 21.19 -5.31
N CYS A 19 43.44 22.02 -4.56
CA CYS A 19 42.94 22.60 -3.30
C CYS A 19 42.06 23.86 -3.51
N ILE A 20 42.28 24.63 -4.59
CA ILE A 20 41.49 25.85 -4.86
C ILE A 20 40.05 25.50 -5.27
N SER A 21 39.80 24.31 -5.84
CA SER A 21 38.46 23.85 -6.16
C SER A 21 37.63 23.36 -4.96
N VAL A 22 38.23 23.15 -3.79
CA VAL A 22 37.51 22.61 -2.61
C VAL A 22 37.02 23.72 -1.67
N GLN A 23 37.55 24.94 -1.76
CA GLN A 23 37.18 26.05 -0.83
C GLN A 23 36.01 26.92 -1.31
N ALA A 24 35.36 26.60 -2.43
CA ALA A 24 34.25 27.40 -2.98
C ALA A 24 32.87 26.74 -2.82
N VAL A 25 32.76 25.59 -2.16
CA VAL A 25 31.47 24.87 -1.98
C VAL A 25 30.84 25.00 -0.58
N ASP A 26 31.48 25.71 0.36
CA ASP A 26 30.94 25.84 1.74
C ASP A 26 29.96 27.00 1.93
N ASN A 27 29.64 27.78 0.89
CA ASN A 27 28.73 28.94 0.99
C ASN A 27 27.52 28.83 0.05
N ALA A 28 26.76 27.75 0.12
CA ALA A 28 25.38 27.71 -0.39
C ALA A 28 24.60 26.50 0.14
N MET A 29 24.51 26.32 1.46
CA MET A 29 23.43 25.52 2.03
C MET A 29 23.14 26.00 3.45
N SER A 30 22.28 27.01 3.56
CA SER A 30 21.47 27.14 4.78
C SER A 30 20.90 25.76 5.10
N PRO A 31 20.96 25.29 6.36
CA PRO A 31 20.11 24.19 6.76
C PRO A 31 18.70 24.75 6.77
N THR A 32 18.04 24.78 5.61
CA THR A 32 16.59 24.76 5.57
C THR A 32 16.25 23.43 6.18
N THR A 33 16.01 23.44 7.49
CA THR A 33 15.22 22.43 8.17
C THR A 33 13.88 22.41 7.44
N THR A 34 13.78 21.67 6.34
CA THR A 34 12.54 21.02 5.98
C THR A 34 12.25 20.11 7.14
N ALA A 35 11.57 20.66 8.14
CA ALA A 35 10.72 19.86 9.00
C ALA A 35 10.02 18.90 8.06
N LYS A 36 10.27 17.60 8.24
CA LYS A 36 9.47 16.55 7.65
C LYS A 36 8.04 16.93 7.99
N GLU A 37 7.33 17.48 7.00
CA GLU A 37 6.00 18.04 7.19
C GLU A 37 5.18 16.96 7.87
N ALA A 38 4.82 17.21 9.13
CA ALA A 38 4.07 16.24 9.90
C ALA A 38 2.80 15.98 9.10
N THR A 39 2.64 14.75 8.62
CA THR A 39 1.47 14.33 7.88
C THR A 39 0.24 14.80 8.65
N PRO A 40 -0.64 15.64 8.05
CA PRO A 40 -1.79 16.15 8.76
C PRO A 40 -2.61 14.96 9.25
N VAL A 41 -2.77 14.87 10.57
CA VAL A 41 -3.65 13.87 11.19
C VAL A 41 -5.03 14.08 10.59
N ILE A 42 -5.60 13.04 9.99
CA ILE A 42 -6.96 13.14 9.47
C ILE A 42 -7.89 13.20 10.65
N GLU A 43 -8.52 14.36 10.83
CA GLU A 43 -9.55 14.53 11.84
C GLU A 43 -10.83 13.83 11.35
N VAL A 44 -11.03 12.60 11.82
CA VAL A 44 -12.26 11.85 11.60
C VAL A 44 -13.19 12.18 12.76
N SER A 45 -14.39 12.71 12.48
CA SER A 45 -15.38 13.00 13.52
C SER A 45 -15.95 11.71 14.13
N LYS A 46 -16.55 11.80 15.32
CA LYS A 46 -17.20 10.64 15.95
C LYS A 46 -18.38 10.16 15.09
N GLU A 47 -19.16 11.09 14.56
CA GLU A 47 -20.32 10.84 13.70
C GLU A 47 -19.92 10.02 12.47
N LEU A 48 -18.78 10.36 11.86
CA LEU A 48 -18.31 9.62 10.68
C LEU A 48 -17.85 8.20 11.02
N ARG A 49 -17.22 8.01 12.19
CA ARG A 49 -16.86 6.66 12.67
C ARG A 49 -18.09 5.82 12.98
N ASP A 50 -19.15 6.44 13.50
CA ASP A 50 -20.41 5.76 13.79
C ASP A 50 -21.17 5.40 12.49
N GLN A 51 -21.10 6.26 11.47
CA GLN A 51 -21.72 6.02 10.16
C GLN A 51 -20.97 4.97 9.34
N TYR A 52 -19.64 4.92 9.42
CA TYR A 52 -18.78 4.00 8.70
C TYR A 52 -17.96 3.14 9.67
N PRO A 53 -18.63 2.21 10.39
CA PRO A 53 -17.95 1.39 11.38
C PRO A 53 -16.90 0.49 10.72
N ILE A 54 -15.80 0.26 11.43
CA ILE A 54 -14.77 -0.72 11.06
C ILE A 54 -15.03 -2.00 11.85
N LYS A 55 -15.03 -3.15 11.17
CA LYS A 55 -15.28 -4.45 11.79
C LYS A 55 -14.14 -4.83 12.72
N SER A 56 -14.48 -5.64 13.72
CA SER A 56 -13.58 -5.94 14.83
C SER A 56 -12.21 -6.52 14.44
N HIS A 57 -12.12 -7.25 13.31
CA HIS A 57 -10.86 -7.85 12.87
C HIS A 57 -9.87 -6.80 12.33
N HIS A 58 -10.34 -5.69 11.73
CA HIS A 58 -9.50 -4.56 11.34
C HIS A 58 -9.36 -3.54 12.47
N ALA A 59 -10.43 -3.24 13.20
CA ALA A 59 -10.42 -2.25 14.28
C ALA A 59 -9.42 -2.59 15.40
N LYS A 60 -9.25 -3.88 15.73
CA LYS A 60 -8.28 -4.36 16.74
C LYS A 60 -6.82 -4.13 16.34
N LEU A 61 -6.55 -3.85 15.07
CA LEU A 61 -5.21 -3.57 14.54
C LEU A 61 -4.93 -2.07 14.49
N SER A 62 -5.81 -1.23 15.04
CA SER A 62 -5.70 0.24 15.00
C SER A 62 -5.59 0.78 13.57
N ILE A 63 -6.32 0.15 12.64
CA ILE A 63 -6.43 0.58 11.25
C ILE A 63 -7.34 1.81 11.18
N ASP A 64 -6.80 2.93 10.72
CA ASP A 64 -7.51 4.16 10.38
C ASP A 64 -7.96 4.20 8.91
N CYS A 65 -8.85 5.15 8.56
CA CYS A 65 -9.49 5.27 7.25
C CYS A 65 -8.51 5.26 6.06
N ILE A 66 -7.35 5.92 6.17
CA ILE A 66 -6.36 5.99 5.08
C ILE A 66 -5.62 4.69 4.81
N HIS A 67 -5.64 3.72 5.71
CA HIS A 67 -4.99 2.44 5.42
C HIS A 67 -5.72 1.71 4.28
N CYS A 68 -7.00 2.00 4.05
CA CYS A 68 -7.77 1.48 2.93
C CYS A 68 -7.98 2.52 1.81
N HIS A 69 -8.15 3.80 2.16
CA HIS A 69 -8.47 4.89 1.23
C HIS A 69 -7.26 5.81 0.92
N ASP A 70 -6.07 5.22 0.76
CA ASP A 70 -4.80 5.97 0.70
C ASP A 70 -4.67 6.92 -0.51
N ASP A 71 -5.36 6.64 -1.62
CA ASP A 71 -5.37 7.45 -2.85
C ASP A 71 -6.61 8.30 -3.05
N GLN A 72 -7.54 8.28 -2.10
CA GLN A 72 -8.76 9.08 -2.16
C GLN A 72 -8.61 10.43 -1.44
N GLY A 73 -7.37 10.80 -1.13
CA GLY A 73 -7.02 12.03 -0.42
C GLY A 73 -7.21 11.92 1.09
N ARG A 74 -7.47 13.06 1.73
CA ARG A 74 -7.55 13.16 3.21
C ARG A 74 -8.88 13.70 3.72
N VAL A 75 -9.92 13.64 2.90
CA VAL A 75 -11.27 14.10 3.26
C VAL A 75 -12.20 12.89 3.30
N PRO A 76 -12.34 12.22 4.46
CA PRO A 76 -13.10 10.98 4.57
C PRO A 76 -14.54 11.02 4.04
N ALA A 77 -15.22 12.17 4.16
CA ALA A 77 -16.56 12.37 3.62
C ALA A 77 -16.64 12.32 2.07
N LYS A 78 -15.50 12.34 1.38
CA LYS A 78 -15.38 12.21 -0.08
C LYS A 78 -14.82 10.87 -0.53
N PHE A 79 -14.58 9.95 0.41
CA PHE A 79 -14.11 8.63 0.06
C PHE A 79 -15.19 7.86 -0.71
N GLU A 80 -14.74 7.11 -1.70
CA GLU A 80 -15.53 6.21 -2.54
C GLU A 80 -15.14 4.75 -2.24
N TYR A 81 -15.75 3.82 -2.95
CA TYR A 81 -15.39 2.41 -2.87
C TYR A 81 -13.89 2.20 -3.13
N ILE A 82 -13.27 1.32 -2.35
CA ILE A 82 -11.81 1.12 -2.38
C ILE A 82 -11.36 0.19 -3.51
N GLY A 83 -12.27 -0.61 -4.07
CA GLY A 83 -11.91 -1.71 -4.95
C GLY A 83 -10.97 -2.67 -4.25
N ASP A 84 -9.79 -2.88 -4.84
CA ASP A 84 -8.81 -3.84 -4.35
C ASP A 84 -7.65 -3.23 -3.58
N LYS A 85 -7.26 -2.01 -3.91
CA LYS A 85 -5.92 -1.50 -3.58
C LYS A 85 -5.66 -1.48 -2.07
N GLY A 86 -6.61 -0.96 -1.29
CA GLY A 86 -6.54 -0.94 0.16
C GLY A 86 -6.37 -2.34 0.75
N CYS A 87 -7.12 -3.33 0.23
CA CYS A 87 -7.06 -4.72 0.69
C CYS A 87 -5.71 -5.37 0.34
N LEU A 88 -5.27 -5.22 -0.92
CA LEU A 88 -4.07 -5.90 -1.42
C LEU A 88 -2.78 -5.35 -0.79
N SER A 89 -2.80 -4.12 -0.24
CA SER A 89 -1.67 -3.54 0.51
C SER A 89 -1.20 -4.41 1.67
N CYS A 90 -2.12 -5.14 2.31
CA CYS A 90 -1.84 -6.03 3.43
C CYS A 90 -2.05 -7.52 3.09
N HIS A 91 -3.07 -7.85 2.30
CA HIS A 91 -3.43 -9.25 2.03
C HIS A 91 -2.55 -9.90 0.93
N GLY A 92 -1.93 -9.10 0.06
CA GLY A 92 -1.13 -9.56 -1.08
C GLY A 92 -1.94 -9.60 -2.37
N SER A 93 -1.53 -10.39 -3.37
CA SER A 93 -2.21 -10.44 -4.68
C SER A 93 -3.39 -11.41 -4.71
N LYS A 94 -4.36 -11.20 -5.62
CA LYS A 94 -5.54 -12.07 -5.75
C LYS A 94 -5.15 -13.53 -6.02
N GLU A 95 -4.09 -13.77 -6.77
CA GLU A 95 -3.54 -15.12 -7.01
C GLU A 95 -3.01 -15.77 -5.73
N LYS A 96 -2.45 -14.98 -4.80
CA LYS A 96 -2.04 -15.49 -3.49
C LYS A 96 -3.26 -15.94 -2.69
N MET A 97 -4.36 -15.17 -2.73
CA MET A 97 -5.60 -15.55 -2.05
C MET A 97 -6.21 -16.80 -2.67
N ALA A 98 -6.33 -16.84 -4.00
CA ALA A 98 -6.76 -18.02 -4.77
C ALA A 98 -5.99 -19.28 -4.36
N LYS A 99 -4.65 -19.21 -4.31
CA LYS A 99 -3.79 -20.32 -3.88
C LYS A 99 -4.03 -20.72 -2.43
N ARG A 100 -4.19 -19.76 -1.51
CA ARG A 100 -4.44 -20.04 -0.09
C ARG A 100 -5.78 -20.74 0.12
N THR A 101 -6.77 -20.44 -0.70
CA THR A 101 -8.09 -21.11 -0.68
C THR A 101 -8.20 -22.26 -1.67
N GLY A 102 -7.10 -22.72 -2.25
CA GLY A 102 -7.10 -23.78 -3.28
C GLY A 102 -7.60 -25.14 -2.80
N PHE A 103 -7.64 -25.37 -1.48
CA PHE A 103 -8.32 -26.55 -0.92
C PHE A 103 -9.83 -26.58 -1.23
N MET A 104 -10.41 -25.46 -1.65
CA MET A 104 -11.81 -25.32 -2.09
C MET A 104 -11.96 -25.44 -3.62
N ASP A 105 -10.88 -25.57 -4.39
CA ASP A 105 -10.98 -25.71 -5.85
C ASP A 105 -11.64 -27.04 -6.28
N MET A 106 -11.80 -27.98 -5.34
CA MET A 106 -12.65 -29.16 -5.52
C MET A 106 -14.05 -28.71 -5.93
N PHE A 107 -14.50 -29.08 -7.13
CA PHE A 107 -15.76 -28.63 -7.74
C PHE A 107 -15.84 -27.12 -8.05
N HIS A 108 -14.71 -26.43 -8.19
CA HIS A 108 -14.64 -25.00 -8.55
C HIS A 108 -15.36 -24.08 -7.54
N THR A 109 -15.25 -24.38 -6.25
CA THR A 109 -15.97 -23.66 -5.17
C THR A 109 -15.14 -22.58 -4.49
N ASN A 110 -13.93 -22.35 -4.99
CA ASN A 110 -13.00 -21.36 -4.46
C ASN A 110 -13.52 -19.95 -4.73
N PRO A 111 -13.90 -19.17 -3.70
CA PRO A 111 -14.48 -17.85 -3.89
C PRO A 111 -13.47 -16.82 -4.42
N HIS A 112 -12.16 -17.09 -4.32
CA HIS A 112 -11.10 -16.24 -4.85
C HIS A 112 -10.56 -16.71 -6.20
N ASN A 113 -11.17 -17.76 -6.76
CA ASN A 113 -10.87 -18.29 -8.09
C ASN A 113 -12.14 -18.90 -8.66
N SER A 114 -13.16 -18.05 -8.85
CA SER A 114 -14.49 -18.52 -9.25
C SER A 114 -14.46 -19.08 -10.68
N TYR A 115 -15.42 -19.93 -11.01
CA TYR A 115 -15.54 -20.45 -12.37
C TYR A 115 -15.86 -19.34 -13.40
N HIS A 116 -16.59 -18.31 -12.99
CA HIS A 116 -17.09 -17.25 -13.88
C HIS A 116 -16.05 -16.16 -14.15
N ASP A 117 -15.31 -15.78 -13.11
CA ASP A 117 -14.48 -14.58 -13.11
C ASP A 117 -13.02 -14.88 -12.72
N GLY A 118 -12.71 -16.14 -12.38
CA GLY A 118 -11.40 -16.50 -11.85
C GLY A 118 -11.07 -15.63 -10.63
N PRO A 119 -9.86 -15.04 -10.57
CA PRO A 119 -9.46 -14.17 -9.47
C PRO A 119 -9.75 -12.68 -9.74
N THR A 120 -10.64 -12.29 -10.66
CA THR A 120 -10.74 -10.87 -11.07
C THR A 120 -11.72 -10.02 -10.26
N LEU A 121 -12.72 -10.60 -9.60
CA LEU A 121 -13.72 -9.86 -8.82
C LEU A 121 -13.08 -8.96 -7.76
N SER A 122 -13.62 -7.76 -7.57
CA SER A 122 -13.08 -6.81 -6.60
C SER A 122 -13.33 -7.30 -5.17
N CYS A 123 -12.38 -7.05 -4.27
CA CYS A 123 -12.44 -7.53 -2.89
C CYS A 123 -13.72 -7.04 -2.18
N ASP A 124 -14.08 -5.78 -2.39
CA ASP A 124 -15.20 -5.07 -1.77
C ASP A 124 -16.58 -5.43 -2.35
N GLU A 125 -16.64 -6.20 -3.44
CA GLU A 125 -17.92 -6.71 -3.97
C GLU A 125 -18.57 -7.73 -3.02
N CYS A 126 -17.74 -8.49 -2.30
CA CYS A 126 -18.16 -9.45 -1.27
C CYS A 126 -17.79 -8.96 0.14
N HIS A 127 -16.54 -8.51 0.33
CA HIS A 127 -15.98 -8.14 1.62
C HIS A 127 -16.20 -6.66 1.93
N LYS A 128 -17.43 -6.35 2.37
CA LYS A 128 -17.81 -5.00 2.76
C LYS A 128 -17.37 -4.69 4.19
N GLU A 129 -16.69 -3.57 4.42
CA GLU A 129 -16.20 -3.20 5.75
C GLU A 129 -17.24 -2.39 6.54
N HIS A 130 -17.82 -1.37 5.91
CA HIS A 130 -18.75 -0.44 6.56
C HIS A 130 -20.22 -0.91 6.56
N GLU A 131 -20.49 -2.09 6.02
CA GLU A 131 -21.82 -2.72 6.00
C GLU A 131 -21.70 -4.26 6.02
N PRO A 132 -22.80 -5.01 6.16
CA PRO A 132 -22.76 -6.47 6.14
C PRO A 132 -22.11 -7.00 4.85
N SER A 133 -21.20 -7.96 5.01
CA SER A 133 -20.57 -8.62 3.86
C SER A 133 -21.56 -9.56 3.20
N GLN A 134 -21.43 -9.76 1.90
CA GLN A 134 -22.33 -10.62 1.13
C GLN A 134 -21.55 -11.66 0.35
N ASN A 135 -22.17 -12.82 0.15
CA ASN A 135 -21.64 -13.85 -0.73
C ASN A 135 -22.34 -13.74 -2.09
N ARG A 136 -21.67 -13.13 -3.07
CA ARG A 136 -22.21 -12.94 -4.43
C ARG A 136 -22.57 -14.27 -5.10
N CYS A 137 -21.86 -15.36 -4.78
CA CYS A 137 -22.17 -16.68 -5.32
C CYS A 137 -23.57 -17.15 -4.91
N MET A 138 -24.07 -16.76 -3.72
CA MET A 138 -25.40 -17.15 -3.25
C MET A 138 -26.54 -16.49 -4.03
N GLU A 139 -26.27 -15.46 -4.83
CA GLU A 139 -27.29 -14.87 -5.71
C GLU A 139 -27.77 -15.88 -6.76
N CYS A 140 -26.96 -16.89 -7.10
CA CYS A 140 -27.29 -17.96 -8.04
C CYS A 140 -27.15 -19.38 -7.44
N HIS A 141 -26.17 -19.59 -6.56
CA HIS A 141 -25.84 -20.88 -5.92
C HIS A 141 -26.38 -20.96 -4.49
N GLU A 142 -27.63 -20.56 -4.29
CA GLU A 142 -28.27 -20.45 -2.98
C GLU A 142 -28.32 -21.80 -2.23
N LYS A 143 -28.43 -22.92 -2.94
CA LYS A 143 -28.57 -24.26 -2.34
C LYS A 143 -27.24 -24.95 -2.10
N GLU A 144 -26.24 -24.65 -2.92
CA GLU A 144 -24.93 -25.29 -2.91
C GLU A 144 -24.00 -24.61 -1.90
N VAL A 145 -23.95 -23.28 -1.92
CA VAL A 145 -23.03 -22.49 -1.11
C VAL A 145 -23.11 -22.78 0.39
N PRO A 146 -24.30 -22.90 1.00
CA PRO A 146 -24.42 -23.24 2.42
C PRO A 146 -23.80 -24.59 2.82
N ASN A 147 -23.53 -25.50 1.87
CA ASN A 147 -22.98 -26.82 2.17
C ASN A 147 -21.45 -26.80 2.33
N TRP A 148 -20.76 -25.79 1.79
CA TRP A 148 -19.29 -25.74 1.79
C TRP A 148 -18.70 -24.44 2.35
N MET A 149 -19.52 -23.38 2.48
CA MET A 149 -19.12 -22.13 3.13
C MET A 149 -19.98 -21.90 4.36
N LYS A 150 -19.33 -21.50 5.46
CA LYS A 150 -20.07 -21.01 6.62
C LYS A 150 -20.91 -19.82 6.17
N LYS A 151 -22.18 -19.77 6.59
CA LYS A 151 -23.03 -18.60 6.39
C LYS A 151 -22.25 -17.39 6.88
N VAL A 152 -22.12 -16.38 6.02
CA VAL A 152 -21.65 -15.06 6.43
C VAL A 152 -22.69 -14.56 7.41
N MET A 153 -22.45 -14.76 8.72
CA MET A 153 -23.36 -14.25 9.73
C MET A 153 -23.31 -12.73 9.65
N PRO A 154 -24.48 -12.06 9.59
CA PRO A 154 -24.54 -10.61 9.60
C PRO A 154 -23.89 -10.02 10.86
#